data_AF-H1B5W5-F1
#
_entry.id   AF-H1B5W5-F1
#
_cell.length_a   1.000
_cell.length_b   1.000
_cell.length_c   1.000
_cell.angle_alpha   90.00
_cell.angle_beta   90.00
_cell.angle_gamma   90.00
#
_symmetry.space_group_name_H-M   'P 1'
#
loop_
_entity.id
_entity.type
_entity.pdbx_description
1 polymer ?
#
loop_
_entity_poly.entity_id
_entity_poly.type
_entity_poly.pdbx_seq_one_letter_code
_entity_poly.pdbx_strand_id
1 'polypeptide(L)'
;MLIYEGTKYDFKMDMDLDKIPHLLEEKLYERMHIHTSKKEVTSWKNSLQYMYKVLNDPTIPDTCGVAIEYNIPKTNKRVDFIMSGYNHDGKASAIIIELKQWERVETVFNREDLINTEVMTALGKGVHRVVHPCYQAWSYVQHMNDYIEEVGKKDI
;
A
#
# COMPACT_ATOMS: atom_id res chain seq x y z
N MET A 1 -5.54 -4.09 10.06
CA MET A 1 -4.92 -3.21 11.07
C MET A 1 -4.18 -2.10 10.34
N LEU A 2 -4.46 -0.84 10.66
CA LEU A 2 -3.85 0.33 10.02
C LEU A 2 -2.56 0.72 10.76
N ILE A 3 -1.43 0.93 10.09
CA ILE A 3 -0.26 1.53 10.77
C ILE A 3 -0.37 3.05 10.71
N TYR A 4 -0.68 3.67 9.57
CA TYR A 4 -1.03 5.10 9.52
C TYR A 4 -2.43 5.31 8.95
N GLU A 5 -3.10 6.34 9.44
CA GLU A 5 -4.42 6.78 9.03
C GLU A 5 -4.52 8.30 9.22
N GLY A 6 -5.05 8.99 8.22
CA GLY A 6 -5.26 10.43 8.23
C GLY A 6 -5.98 10.87 6.95
N THR A 7 -6.10 12.17 6.75
CA THR A 7 -6.54 12.74 5.46
C THR A 7 -5.34 13.02 4.54
N LYS A 8 -5.58 13.35 3.27
CA LYS A 8 -4.55 13.86 2.36
C LYS A 8 -3.86 15.09 2.96
N TYR A 9 -4.62 15.98 3.61
CA TYR A 9 -4.07 17.14 4.32
C TYR A 9 -3.08 16.70 5.42
N ASP A 10 -3.49 15.79 6.29
CA ASP A 10 -2.65 15.29 7.38
C ASP A 10 -1.38 14.63 6.84
N PHE A 11 -1.52 13.77 5.82
CA PHE A 11 -0.39 13.12 5.17
C PHE A 11 0.61 14.13 4.60
N LYS A 12 0.13 15.18 3.91
CA LYS A 12 1.00 16.22 3.37
C LYS A 12 1.73 16.98 4.48
N MET A 13 1.00 17.38 5.52
CA MET A 13 1.58 18.07 6.68
C MET A 13 2.65 17.20 7.36
N ASP A 14 2.38 15.92 7.57
CA ASP A 14 3.32 14.99 8.19
C ASP A 14 4.53 14.70 7.30
N MET A 15 4.37 14.73 5.97
CA MET A 15 5.48 14.64 5.01
C MET A 15 6.34 15.91 5.04
N ASP A 16 5.72 17.09 5.05
CA ASP A 16 6.42 18.39 5.13
C ASP A 16 7.24 18.52 6.42
N LEU A 17 6.77 17.90 7.50
CA LEU A 17 7.44 17.86 8.80
C LEU A 17 8.38 16.66 8.98
N ASP A 18 8.60 15.84 7.94
CA ASP A 18 9.41 14.62 7.97
C ASP A 18 8.99 13.60 9.07
N LYS A 19 7.72 13.61 9.47
CA LYS A 19 7.18 12.80 10.59
C LYS A 19 6.75 11.41 10.18
N ILE A 20 6.30 11.22 8.93
CA ILE A 20 5.68 9.95 8.49
C ILE A 20 6.52 8.70 8.85
N PRO A 21 7.84 8.63 8.56
CA PRO A 21 8.61 7.44 8.89
C PRO A 21 8.61 7.14 10.39
N HIS A 22 8.77 8.17 11.22
CA HIS A 22 8.76 8.01 12.68
C HIS A 22 7.39 7.56 13.20
N LEU A 23 6.30 8.14 12.68
CA LEU A 23 4.93 7.74 13.02
C LEU A 23 4.65 6.28 12.65
N LEU A 24 5.17 5.81 11.51
CA LEU A 24 5.05 4.41 11.11
C LEU A 24 5.85 3.49 12.05
N GLU A 25 7.07 3.86 12.43
CA GLU A 25 7.89 3.09 13.38
C GLU A 25 7.21 2.98 14.75
N GLU A 26 6.75 4.10 15.31
CA GLU A 26 6.09 4.16 16.60
C GLU A 26 4.83 3.28 16.61
N LYS A 27 3.94 3.46 15.64
CA LYS A 27 2.70 2.69 15.57
C LYS A 27 2.92 1.20 15.28
N LEU A 28 3.97 0.83 14.53
CA LEU A 28 4.34 -0.56 14.32
C LEU A 28 4.80 -1.20 15.64
N TYR A 29 5.63 -0.49 16.41
CA TYR A 29 6.11 -0.95 17.70
C TYR A 29 4.99 -1.04 18.74
N GLU A 30 4.13 -0.03 18.83
CA GLU A 30 3.00 -0.02 19.75
C GLU A 30 2.02 -1.18 19.51
N ARG A 31 1.74 -1.48 18.24
CA ARG A 31 0.73 -2.48 17.87
C ARG A 31 1.27 -3.90 17.75
N MET A 32 2.55 -4.06 17.42
CA MET A 32 3.14 -5.37 17.11
C MET A 32 4.39 -5.70 17.92
N HIS A 33 4.92 -4.76 18.70
CA HIS A 33 6.23 -4.88 19.37
C HIS A 33 7.38 -5.21 18.41
N ILE A 34 7.25 -4.77 17.15
CA ILE A 34 8.26 -4.96 16.11
C ILE A 34 9.08 -3.67 15.99
N HIS A 35 10.40 -3.82 16.04
CA HIS A 35 11.32 -2.74 15.73
C HIS A 35 11.57 -2.71 14.22
N THR A 36 11.37 -1.54 13.63
CA THR A 36 11.59 -1.32 12.20
C THR A 36 13.08 -1.30 11.86
N SER A 37 13.46 -1.95 10.76
CA SER A 37 14.84 -1.89 10.28
C SER A 37 15.14 -0.56 9.59
N LYS A 38 16.40 -0.08 9.63
CA LYS A 38 16.83 1.12 8.87
C LYS A 38 16.50 1.04 7.38
N LYS A 39 16.53 -0.17 6.80
CA LYS A 39 16.17 -0.39 5.40
C LYS A 39 14.68 -0.15 5.14
N GLU A 40 13.81 -0.58 6.05
CA GLU A 40 12.37 -0.38 5.94
C GLU A 40 12.01 1.11 6.08
N VAL A 41 12.60 1.81 7.06
CA VAL A 41 12.46 3.28 7.18
C VAL A 41 12.91 3.99 5.90
N THR A 42 14.05 3.57 5.33
CA THR A 42 14.55 4.13 4.06
C THR A 42 13.59 3.84 2.91
N SER A 43 13.01 2.63 2.87
CA SER A 43 12.04 2.26 1.84
C SER A 43 10.76 3.11 1.91
N TRP A 44 10.29 3.45 3.12
CA TRP A 44 9.16 4.37 3.29
C TRP A 44 9.50 5.77 2.79
N LYS A 45 10.63 6.35 3.22
CA LYS A 45 11.09 7.66 2.74
C LYS A 45 11.17 7.70 1.21
N ASN A 46 11.77 6.68 0.61
CA ASN A 46 11.99 6.60 -0.82
C ASN A 46 10.69 6.51 -1.62
N SER A 47 9.69 5.80 -1.11
CA SER A 47 8.43 5.55 -1.83
C SER A 47 7.37 6.61 -1.56
N LEU A 48 7.18 7.01 -0.30
CA LEU A 48 6.11 7.92 0.11
C LEU A 48 6.33 9.36 -0.38
N GLN A 49 7.57 9.79 -0.64
CA GLN A 49 7.84 11.07 -1.31
C GLN A 49 7.20 11.17 -2.70
N TYR A 50 7.03 10.05 -3.42
CA TYR A 50 6.37 10.06 -4.73
C TYR A 50 4.86 10.18 -4.55
N MET A 51 4.29 9.55 -3.52
CA MET A 51 2.89 9.75 -3.17
C MET A 51 2.62 11.20 -2.75
N TYR A 52 3.53 11.83 -2.01
CA TYR A 52 3.45 13.27 -1.72
C TYR A 52 3.39 14.13 -2.99
N LYS A 53 4.23 13.84 -3.99
CA LYS A 53 4.21 14.54 -5.28
C LYS A 53 2.88 14.34 -6.02
N VAL A 54 2.35 13.11 -6.06
CA VAL A 54 1.05 12.81 -6.69
C VAL A 54 -0.09 13.53 -5.96
N LEU A 55 -0.08 13.49 -4.63
CA LEU A 55 -1.11 14.11 -3.80
C LEU A 55 -1.01 15.63 -3.74
N ASN A 56 0.05 16.25 -4.27
CA ASN A 56 0.08 17.70 -4.47
C ASN A 56 -0.84 18.19 -5.59
N ASP A 57 -1.46 17.28 -6.35
CA ASP A 57 -2.51 17.63 -7.29
C ASP A 57 -3.73 18.25 -6.55
N PRO A 58 -4.12 19.50 -6.85
CA PRO A 58 -5.24 20.17 -6.20
C PRO A 58 -6.61 19.60 -6.60
N THR A 59 -6.70 18.78 -7.65
CA THR A 59 -7.95 18.13 -8.06
C THR A 59 -8.36 16.99 -7.13
N ILE A 60 -7.41 16.47 -6.35
CA ILE A 60 -7.65 15.47 -5.31
C ILE A 60 -8.07 16.22 -4.03
N PRO A 61 -9.27 15.99 -3.46
CA PRO A 61 -9.71 16.68 -2.25
C PRO A 61 -8.77 16.44 -1.05
N ASP A 62 -8.49 17.48 -0.29
CA ASP A 62 -7.68 17.39 0.95
C ASP A 62 -8.33 16.49 2.02
N THR A 63 -9.65 16.28 1.93
CA THR A 63 -10.44 15.42 2.81
C THR A 63 -10.40 13.93 2.42
N CYS A 64 -9.76 13.57 1.30
CA CYS A 64 -9.56 12.16 0.95
C CYS A 64 -8.83 11.44 2.09
N GLY A 65 -9.33 10.28 2.50
CA GLY A 65 -8.65 9.45 3.47
C GLY A 65 -7.37 8.86 2.88
N VAL A 66 -6.34 8.75 3.71
CA VAL A 66 -5.06 8.12 3.43
C VAL A 66 -4.78 7.09 4.51
N ALA A 67 -4.43 5.89 4.07
CA ALA A 67 -3.98 4.80 4.93
C ALA A 67 -2.69 4.20 4.38
N ILE A 68 -1.72 3.95 5.25
CA ILE A 68 -0.40 3.44 4.86
C ILE A 68 -0.10 2.21 5.70
N GLU A 69 0.48 1.19 5.04
CA GLU A 69 0.78 -0.11 5.63
C GLU A 69 -0.47 -0.76 6.26
N TYR A 70 -1.51 -0.96 5.44
CA TYR A 70 -2.78 -1.57 5.87
C TYR A 70 -2.70 -3.10 5.85
N ASN A 71 -2.72 -3.74 7.02
CA ASN A 71 -2.85 -5.19 7.11
C ASN A 71 -4.29 -5.63 6.80
N ILE A 72 -4.45 -6.45 5.77
CA ILE A 72 -5.75 -7.00 5.37
C ILE A 72 -6.20 -8.04 6.40
N PRO A 73 -7.41 -7.90 6.99
CA PRO A 73 -7.93 -8.85 7.97
C PRO A 73 -7.83 -10.30 7.51
N LYS A 74 -7.53 -11.21 8.44
CA LYS A 74 -7.40 -12.67 8.20
C LYS A 74 -6.31 -13.08 7.20
N THR A 75 -5.44 -12.16 6.80
CA THR A 75 -4.27 -12.46 5.98
C THR A 75 -3.01 -11.84 6.59
N ASN A 76 -1.85 -12.30 6.15
CA ASN A 76 -0.57 -11.65 6.44
C ASN A 76 -0.19 -10.63 5.33
N LYS A 77 -1.15 -10.21 4.50
CA LYS A 77 -0.91 -9.26 3.41
C LYS A 77 -1.05 -7.83 3.94
N ARG A 78 -0.16 -6.97 3.46
CA ARG A 78 -0.07 -5.55 3.82
C ARG A 78 -0.15 -4.72 2.55
N VAL A 79 -1.06 -3.76 2.52
CA VAL A 79 -1.21 -2.81 1.42
C VAL A 79 -0.37 -1.58 1.73
N ASP A 80 0.51 -1.22 0.80
CA ASP A 80 1.43 -0.10 1.02
C ASP A 80 0.68 1.22 1.21
N PHE A 81 -0.26 1.55 0.32
CA PHE A 81 -0.97 2.82 0.33
C PHE A 81 -2.42 2.67 -0.14
N ILE A 82 -3.35 3.28 0.58
CA ILE A 82 -4.77 3.33 0.24
C ILE A 82 -5.22 4.78 0.29
N MET A 83 -5.97 5.18 -0.74
CA MET A 83 -6.78 6.40 -0.72
C MET A 83 -8.25 6.06 -0.63
N SER A 84 -9.03 6.83 0.11
CA SER A 84 -10.47 6.66 0.19
C SER A 84 -11.20 8.00 0.06
N GLY A 85 -12.44 7.95 -0.41
CA GLY A 85 -13.27 9.13 -0.60
C GLY A 85 -14.55 8.80 -1.34
N TYR A 86 -15.09 9.79 -2.04
CA TYR A 86 -16.28 9.63 -2.87
C TYR A 86 -15.93 9.92 -4.33
N ASN A 87 -16.46 9.11 -5.24
CA ASN A 87 -16.31 9.36 -6.67
C ASN A 87 -17.29 10.46 -7.15
N HIS A 88 -17.27 10.76 -8.44
CA HIS A 88 -18.14 11.78 -9.04
C HIS A 88 -19.65 11.51 -8.87
N ASP A 89 -20.05 10.26 -8.66
CA ASP A 89 -21.45 9.86 -8.42
C ASP A 89 -21.82 9.89 -6.92
N GLY A 90 -20.92 10.35 -6.04
CA GLY A 90 -21.13 10.34 -4.59
C GLY A 90 -21.03 8.95 -3.95
N LYS A 91 -20.49 7.95 -4.64
CA LYS A 91 -20.29 6.60 -4.09
C LYS A 91 -18.95 6.51 -3.38
N ALA A 92 -18.98 5.97 -2.16
CA ALA A 92 -17.77 5.65 -1.42
C ALA A 92 -16.86 4.75 -2.27
N SER A 93 -15.60 5.15 -2.40
CA SER A 93 -14.62 4.53 -3.28
C SER A 93 -13.26 4.51 -2.60
N ALA A 94 -12.46 3.49 -2.89
CA ALA A 94 -11.09 3.39 -2.44
C ALA A 94 -10.16 3.01 -3.61
N ILE A 95 -8.95 3.54 -3.57
CA ILE A 95 -7.88 3.24 -4.53
C ILE A 95 -6.75 2.60 -3.74
N ILE A 96 -6.31 1.43 -4.22
CA ILE A 96 -5.18 0.70 -3.67
C ILE A 96 -3.97 0.94 -4.55
N ILE A 97 -2.84 1.29 -3.92
CA ILE A 97 -1.59 1.61 -4.59
C ILE A 97 -0.49 0.73 -3.97
N GLU A 98 0.09 -0.13 -4.80
CA GLU A 98 1.26 -0.94 -4.45
C GLU A 98 2.52 -0.20 -4.93
N LEU A 99 3.46 0.04 -4.03
CA LEU A 99 4.67 0.80 -4.29
C LEU A 99 5.85 -0.16 -4.51
N LYS A 100 6.44 -0.13 -5.71
CA LYS A 100 7.67 -0.89 -6.01
C LYS A 100 8.87 0.02 -6.22
N GLN A 101 10.01 -0.42 -5.71
CA GLN A 101 11.31 0.24 -5.87
C GLN A 101 12.22 -0.66 -6.73
N TRP A 102 11.72 -1.09 -7.88
CA TRP A 102 12.46 -1.97 -8.80
C TRP A 102 13.08 -1.16 -9.93
N GLU A 103 14.34 -1.43 -10.23
CA GLU A 103 15.05 -0.78 -11.34
C GLU A 103 14.76 -1.45 -12.69
N ARG A 104 14.44 -2.76 -12.67
CA ARG A 104 14.12 -3.55 -13.87
C ARG A 104 13.09 -4.61 -13.58
N VAL A 105 12.33 -5.00 -14.61
CA VAL A 105 11.37 -6.09 -14.56
C VAL A 105 11.47 -6.89 -15.85
N GLU A 106 11.45 -8.21 -15.73
CA GLU A 106 11.54 -9.16 -16.84
C GLU A 106 10.42 -10.20 -16.71
N THR A 107 9.95 -10.72 -17.84
CA THR A 107 8.97 -11.81 -17.85
C THR A 107 9.60 -13.10 -17.32
N VAL A 108 8.77 -14.00 -16.76
CA VAL A 108 9.25 -15.33 -16.37
C VAL A 108 9.59 -16.15 -17.63
N PHE A 109 10.82 -16.63 -17.72
CA PHE A 109 11.32 -17.36 -18.89
C PHE A 109 10.51 -18.63 -19.18
N ASN A 110 10.14 -18.84 -20.45
CA ASN A 110 9.36 -19.99 -20.93
C ASN A 110 8.01 -20.23 -20.22
N ARG A 111 7.40 -19.20 -19.63
CA ARG A 111 6.12 -19.30 -18.91
C ARG A 111 5.21 -18.11 -19.20
N GLU A 112 4.70 -18.05 -20.43
CA GLU A 112 3.75 -17.01 -20.85
C GLU A 112 2.45 -17.04 -20.02
N ASP A 113 2.08 -18.21 -19.50
CA ASP A 113 0.92 -18.41 -18.61
C ASP A 113 1.05 -17.63 -17.28
N LEU A 114 2.25 -17.23 -16.89
CA LEU A 114 2.53 -16.55 -15.62
C LEU A 114 2.73 -15.05 -15.74
N ILE A 115 2.72 -14.49 -16.96
CA ILE A 115 3.07 -13.08 -17.19
C ILE A 115 2.19 -12.10 -16.39
N ASN A 116 0.94 -12.47 -16.14
CA ASN A 116 -0.01 -11.65 -15.39
C ASN A 116 0.07 -11.85 -13.89
N THR A 117 0.78 -12.87 -13.39
CA THR A 117 0.82 -13.23 -11.97
C THR A 117 2.19 -13.05 -11.35
N GLU A 118 3.26 -13.20 -12.12
CA GLU A 118 4.63 -13.20 -11.62
C GLU A 118 5.63 -12.63 -12.64
N VAL A 119 6.74 -12.11 -12.12
CA VAL A 119 7.82 -11.49 -12.90
C VAL A 119 9.17 -11.79 -12.25
N MET A 120 10.24 -11.55 -13.00
CA MET A 120 11.62 -11.60 -12.53
C MET A 120 12.11 -10.16 -12.29
N THR A 121 12.73 -9.90 -11.14
CA THR A 121 13.32 -8.58 -10.84
C THR A 121 14.53 -8.68 -9.92
N ALA A 122 15.36 -7.64 -9.89
CA ALA A 122 16.54 -7.59 -9.04
C ALA A 122 16.16 -7.19 -7.62
N LEU A 123 16.45 -8.05 -6.63
CA LEU A 123 16.23 -7.77 -5.21
C LEU A 123 17.47 -8.13 -4.41
N GLY A 124 18.04 -7.15 -3.70
CA GLY A 124 19.25 -7.37 -2.92
C GLY A 124 20.39 -7.94 -3.78
N LYS A 125 20.77 -9.19 -3.53
CA LYS A 125 21.82 -9.89 -4.28
C LYS A 125 21.21 -10.98 -5.17
N GLY A 126 20.67 -10.59 -6.32
CA GLY A 126 20.23 -11.53 -7.34
C GLY A 126 18.99 -11.08 -8.09
N VAL A 127 18.59 -11.92 -9.06
CA VAL A 127 17.31 -11.82 -9.75
C VAL A 127 16.38 -12.88 -9.17
N HIS A 128 15.18 -12.46 -8.79
CA HIS A 128 14.21 -13.28 -8.07
C HIS A 128 12.88 -13.29 -8.81
N ARG A 129 12.22 -14.45 -8.80
CA ARG A 129 10.81 -14.59 -9.19
C ARG A 129 9.93 -14.07 -8.07
N VAL A 130 9.06 -13.12 -8.39
CA VAL A 130 8.17 -12.46 -7.44
C VAL A 130 6.78 -12.25 -8.05
N VAL A 131 5.81 -11.96 -7.19
CA VAL A 131 4.44 -11.65 -7.62
C VAL A 131 4.44 -10.36 -8.45
N HIS A 132 3.69 -10.38 -9.55
CA HIS A 132 3.49 -9.21 -10.39
C HIS A 132 2.75 -8.11 -9.59
N PRO A 133 3.22 -6.85 -9.57
CA PRO A 133 2.62 -5.79 -8.75
C PRO A 133 1.12 -5.56 -9.01
N CYS A 134 0.70 -5.57 -10.29
CA CYS A 134 -0.72 -5.49 -10.65
C CYS A 134 -1.55 -6.65 -10.08
N TYR A 135 -1.03 -7.89 -10.12
CA TYR A 135 -1.72 -9.04 -9.52
C TYR A 135 -1.77 -8.93 -8.00
N GLN A 136 -0.70 -8.44 -7.38
CA GLN A 136 -0.64 -8.21 -5.94
C GLN A 136 -1.73 -7.23 -5.49
N ALA A 137 -1.82 -6.07 -6.13
CA ALA A 137 -2.84 -5.05 -5.87
C ALA A 137 -4.27 -5.58 -6.14
N TRP A 138 -4.48 -6.27 -7.27
CA TRP A 138 -5.77 -6.92 -7.56
C TRP A 138 -6.15 -7.94 -6.49
N SER A 139 -5.18 -8.77 -6.05
CA SER A 139 -5.43 -9.78 -5.02
C SER A 139 -5.88 -9.15 -3.71
N TYR A 140 -5.37 -7.97 -3.35
CA TYR A 140 -5.81 -7.25 -2.16
C TYR A 140 -7.29 -6.86 -2.23
N VAL A 141 -7.72 -6.34 -3.38
CA VAL A 141 -9.14 -6.01 -3.63
C VAL A 141 -10.01 -7.25 -3.45
N GLN A 142 -9.59 -8.40 -3.97
CA GLN A 142 -10.33 -9.66 -3.79
C GLN A 142 -10.43 -10.04 -2.31
N HIS A 143 -9.31 -10.07 -1.57
CA HIS A 143 -9.32 -10.42 -0.14
C HIS A 143 -10.18 -9.46 0.70
N MET A 144 -10.17 -8.17 0.38
CA MET A 144 -11.02 -7.19 1.07
C MET A 144 -12.50 -7.41 0.76
N ASN A 145 -12.86 -7.65 -0.50
CA ASN A 145 -14.24 -7.92 -0.90
C ASN A 145 -14.77 -9.20 -0.28
N ASP A 146 -13.98 -10.28 -0.31
CA ASP A 146 -14.34 -11.56 0.31
C ASP A 146 -14.59 -11.39 1.81
N TYR A 147 -13.74 -10.61 2.50
CA TYR A 147 -13.92 -10.30 3.91
C TYR A 147 -15.20 -9.49 4.17
N ILE A 148 -15.47 -8.45 3.36
CA ILE A 148 -16.69 -7.64 3.48
C ILE A 148 -17.93 -8.52 3.26
N GLU A 149 -17.90 -9.40 2.26
CA GLU A 149 -19.01 -10.31 1.97
C GLU A 149 -19.22 -11.32 3.10
N GLU A 150 -18.15 -11.88 3.68
CA GLU A 150 -18.26 -12.79 4.82
C GLU A 150 -18.84 -12.11 6.07
N VAL A 151 -18.43 -10.86 6.35
CA VAL A 151 -18.96 -10.08 7.47
C VAL A 151 -20.41 -9.68 7.21
N GLY A 152 -20.74 -9.22 6.00
CA GLY A 152 -22.10 -8.83 5.63
C GLY A 152 -23.10 -9.98 5.61
N LYS A 153 -22.65 -11.23 5.41
CA LYS A 153 -23.48 -12.44 5.53
C LYS A 153 -23.75 -12.87 6.97
N LYS A 154 -22.99 -12.35 7.94
CA LYS A 154 -23.22 -12.61 9.35
C LYS A 154 -24.14 -11.52 9.88
N ASP A 155 -25.44 -11.74 9.74
CA ASP A 155 -26.42 -11.08 10.61
C ASP A 155 -26.07 -11.47 12.05
N ILE A 156 -25.60 -10.51 12.85
CA ILE A 156 -25.46 -10.64 14.31
C ILE A 156 -26.73 -10.07 14.92
#